data_AF-A0A5B6UNK5-F1
#
_entry.id   AF-A0A5B6UNK5-F1
#
_cell.length_a   1.000
_cell.length_b   1.000
_cell.length_c   1.000
_cell.angle_alpha   90.00
_cell.angle_beta   90.00
_cell.angle_gamma   90.00
#
_symmetry.space_group_name_H-M   'P 1'
#
loop_
_entity.id
_entity.type
_entity.pdbx_description
1 polymer ?
#
loop_
_entity_poly.entity_id
_entity_poly.type
_entity_poly.pdbx_seq_one_letter_code
_entity_poly.pdbx_strand_id
1 'polypeptide(L)'
;MTRMNYVRENVPLSRFGVLVAQLESIVASASQKSPDPLLCFDLLSDLLTALDDEPKESILLWQRKCEDALYSLLILGAKRPVRHLASVAMARIISKGDSISIYSRASSLQGFLSDGKRSEPQRIAGAAQCLGKLYQHFGRRITSGLLETTIIATKLMKYHEEFVRQEALLMLQNALEGCGGSAAASAYTEAFRLITRFGIGDKAFVVRIAAARCLKAIANIGGPGLGVAEFDSLATYCVKAGVLLCYLLLVAFFLKALEDSVTSVRDAFAEALGSLVALGMNPEAQVQPRGKGPFPPPKKLEGGLQRHLALPFTKGQFSHG
;
A
#
# COMPACT_ATOMS: atom_id res chain seq x y z
N MET A 1 18.39 41.36 34.82
CA MET A 1 18.53 40.35 33.75
C MET A 1 17.15 39.81 33.44
N THR A 2 16.43 40.52 32.60
CA THR A 2 14.99 40.33 32.36
C THR A 2 14.84 39.38 31.18
N ARG A 3 14.46 38.12 31.44
CA ARG A 3 14.23 37.13 30.40
C ARG A 3 12.86 37.45 29.76
N MET A 4 12.90 37.93 28.53
CA MET A 4 11.73 38.28 27.72
C MET A 4 10.79 37.09 27.64
N ASN A 5 9.62 37.20 28.26
CA ASN A 5 8.45 36.43 27.90
C ASN A 5 8.09 36.85 26.47
N TYR A 6 8.44 36.02 25.48
CA TYR A 6 7.76 36.05 24.19
C TYR A 6 6.31 35.64 24.46
N VAL A 7 5.49 36.63 24.80
CA VAL A 7 4.05 36.58 24.63
C VAL A 7 3.83 36.06 23.22
N ARG A 8 3.18 34.90 23.09
CA ARG A 8 2.63 34.46 21.81
C ARG A 8 1.65 35.54 21.40
N GLU A 9 2.12 36.50 20.62
CA GLU A 9 1.28 37.50 20.01
C GLU A 9 0.16 36.77 19.27
N ASN A 10 -1.06 37.27 19.49
CA ASN A 10 -2.30 36.75 18.95
C ASN A 10 -2.23 36.69 17.42
N VAL A 11 -1.71 35.59 16.88
CA VAL A 11 -1.97 35.21 15.49
C VAL A 11 -3.47 34.98 15.42
N PRO A 12 -4.23 35.72 14.58
CA PRO A 12 -5.64 35.45 14.39
C PRO A 12 -5.82 33.96 14.10
N LEU A 13 -6.62 33.27 14.93
CA LEU A 13 -6.86 31.84 14.75
C LEU A 13 -7.50 31.64 13.38
N SER A 14 -6.71 31.15 12.42
CA SER A 14 -7.22 30.81 11.11
C SER A 14 -8.27 29.71 11.25
N ARG A 15 -9.20 29.63 10.29
CA ARG A 15 -10.21 28.57 10.26
C ARG A 15 -9.56 27.19 10.41
N PHE A 16 -8.43 26.96 9.74
CA PHE A 16 -7.66 25.74 9.89
C PHE A 16 -7.17 25.50 11.33
N GLY A 17 -6.57 26.51 11.97
CA GLY A 17 -6.10 26.40 13.36
C GLY A 17 -7.22 26.05 14.35
N VAL A 18 -8.42 26.61 14.16
CA VAL A 18 -9.61 26.27 14.97
C VAL A 18 -10.01 24.81 14.79
N LEU A 19 -10.07 24.32 13.55
CA LEU A 19 -10.43 22.93 13.24
C LEU A 19 -9.40 21.93 13.81
N VAL A 20 -8.11 22.27 13.76
CA VAL A 20 -7.05 21.47 14.39
C VAL A 20 -7.23 21.40 15.91
N ALA A 21 -7.52 22.53 16.56
CA ALA A 21 -7.76 22.56 18.01
C ALA A 21 -9.01 21.77 18.41
N GLN A 22 -10.08 21.80 17.60
CA GLN A 22 -11.27 20.98 17.81
C GLN A 22 -10.94 19.49 17.68
N LEU A 23 -10.15 19.10 16.68
CA LEU A 23 -9.73 17.70 16.51
C LEU A 23 -8.88 17.23 17.70
N GLU A 24 -7.95 18.07 18.16
CA GLU A 24 -7.13 17.82 19.35
C GLU A 24 -8.01 17.61 20.60
N SER A 25 -9.03 18.45 20.79
CA SER A 25 -10.00 18.33 21.90
C SER A 25 -10.81 17.01 21.84
N ILE A 26 -11.26 16.62 20.65
CA ILE A 26 -11.99 15.35 20.45
C ILE A 26 -11.11 14.15 20.81
N VAL A 27 -9.86 14.12 20.35
CA VAL A 27 -8.97 12.98 20.65
C VAL A 27 -8.51 12.97 22.11
N ALA A 28 -8.35 14.13 22.74
CA ALA A 28 -8.00 14.24 24.16
C ALA A 28 -9.11 13.75 25.09
N SER A 29 -10.38 13.93 24.70
CA SER A 29 -11.55 13.48 25.47
C SER A 29 -11.94 12.01 25.20
N ALA A 30 -11.22 11.32 24.30
CA ALA A 30 -11.55 9.96 23.88
C ALA A 30 -11.49 8.90 25.00
N SER A 31 -10.78 9.17 26.10
CA SER A 31 -10.75 8.31 27.29
C SER A 31 -12.06 8.34 28.08
N GLN A 32 -12.84 9.41 27.95
CA GLN A 32 -14.12 9.61 28.65
C GLN A 32 -15.32 9.27 27.75
N LYS A 33 -15.25 9.65 26.47
CA LYS A 33 -16.32 9.44 25.48
C LYS A 33 -15.70 9.08 24.13
N SER A 34 -16.18 8.01 23.51
CA SER A 34 -15.75 7.67 22.15
C SER A 34 -16.06 8.80 21.17
N PRO A 35 -15.14 9.16 20.25
CA PRO A 35 -15.40 10.19 19.26
C PRO A 35 -16.64 9.90 18.42
N ASP A 36 -17.53 10.89 18.29
CA ASP A 36 -18.73 10.75 17.47
C ASP A 36 -18.35 10.68 15.97
N PRO A 37 -18.73 9.61 15.24
CA PRO A 37 -18.28 9.43 13.87
C PRO A 37 -18.77 10.50 12.89
N LEU A 38 -19.96 11.07 13.09
CA LEU A 38 -20.51 12.11 12.19
C LEU A 38 -19.77 13.43 12.44
N LEU A 39 -19.60 13.80 13.71
CA LEU A 39 -18.82 14.97 14.09
C LEU A 39 -17.39 14.90 13.55
N CYS A 40 -16.72 13.75 13.69
CA CYS A 40 -15.38 13.58 13.14
C CYS A 40 -15.36 13.65 11.60
N PHE A 41 -16.38 13.15 10.93
CA PHE A 41 -16.47 13.19 9.47
C PHE A 41 -16.61 14.63 8.97
N ASP A 42 -17.54 15.39 9.55
CA ASP A 42 -17.79 16.80 9.20
C ASP A 42 -16.54 17.64 9.49
N LEU A 43 -15.96 17.47 10.67
CA LEU A 43 -14.73 18.18 11.08
C LEU A 43 -13.57 17.90 10.13
N LEU A 44 -13.33 16.63 9.75
CA LEU A 44 -12.23 16.28 8.84
C LEU A 44 -12.48 16.80 7.41
N SER A 45 -13.74 16.84 6.97
CA SER A 45 -14.12 17.39 5.67
C SER A 45 -13.89 18.90 5.62
N ASP A 46 -14.27 19.61 6.70
CA ASP A 46 -13.98 21.03 6.87
C ASP A 46 -12.48 21.30 6.98
N LEU A 47 -11.75 20.45 7.71
CA LEU A 47 -10.29 20.54 7.85
C LEU A 47 -9.60 20.42 6.50
N LEU A 48 -9.99 19.46 5.67
CA LEU A 48 -9.45 19.29 4.32
C LEU A 48 -9.74 20.49 3.42
N THR A 49 -10.96 21.02 3.51
CA THR A 49 -11.37 22.21 2.74
C THR A 49 -10.58 23.44 3.20
N ALA A 50 -10.46 23.68 4.50
CA ALA A 50 -9.70 24.81 5.03
C ALA A 50 -8.21 24.70 4.68
N LEU A 51 -7.64 23.49 4.69
CA LEU A 51 -6.26 23.24 4.30
C LEU A 51 -6.00 23.55 2.81
N ASP A 52 -7.03 23.60 1.96
CA ASP A 52 -6.86 23.91 0.55
C ASP A 52 -6.48 25.38 0.30
N ASP A 53 -7.01 26.29 1.10
CA ASP A 53 -6.81 27.75 0.99
C ASP A 53 -5.84 28.34 2.04
N GLU A 54 -5.35 27.52 2.98
CA GLU A 54 -4.53 27.98 4.10
C GLU A 54 -3.10 28.36 3.65
N PRO A 55 -2.56 29.52 4.09
CA PRO A 55 -1.19 29.92 3.78
C PRO A 55 -0.16 28.98 4.42
N LYS A 56 0.96 28.76 3.72
CA LYS A 56 1.98 27.79 4.12
C LYS A 56 2.55 28.06 5.51
N GLU A 57 2.73 29.33 5.88
CA GLU A 57 3.25 29.75 7.18
C GLU A 57 2.33 29.31 8.32
N SER A 58 1.01 29.39 8.11
CA SER A 58 0.01 28.92 9.06
C SER A 58 -0.04 27.39 9.13
N ILE A 59 0.06 26.71 7.97
CA ILE A 59 0.15 25.25 7.93
C ILE A 59 1.36 24.77 8.75
N LEU A 60 2.54 25.37 8.57
CA LEU A 60 3.75 25.03 9.32
C LEU A 60 3.58 25.21 10.83
N LEU A 61 2.86 26.25 11.26
CA LEU A 61 2.58 26.50 12.69
C LEU A 61 1.72 25.40 13.31
N TRP A 62 0.70 24.92 12.59
CA TRP A 62 -0.29 23.96 13.09
C TRP A 62 0.00 22.50 12.73
N GLN A 63 0.97 22.26 11.84
CA GLN A 63 1.24 20.94 11.26
C GLN A 63 1.46 19.87 12.31
N ARG A 64 2.37 20.10 13.26
CA ARG A 64 2.72 19.06 14.23
C ARG A 64 1.53 18.63 15.08
N LYS A 65 0.73 19.61 15.54
CA LYS A 65 -0.48 19.36 16.32
C LYS A 65 -1.52 18.59 15.52
N CYS A 66 -1.74 18.99 14.26
CA CYS A 66 -2.68 18.30 13.39
C CYS A 66 -2.24 16.86 13.08
N GLU A 67 -0.96 16.63 12.76
CA GLU A 67 -0.43 15.27 12.58
C GLU A 67 -0.61 14.41 13.84
N ASP A 68 -0.32 14.95 15.03
CA ASP A 68 -0.46 14.22 16.29
C ASP A 68 -1.93 13.92 16.63
N ALA A 69 -2.85 14.85 16.33
CA ALA A 69 -4.28 14.64 16.51
C ALA A 69 -4.85 13.61 15.51
N LEU A 70 -4.46 13.68 14.24
CA LEU A 70 -4.85 12.71 13.21
C LEU A 70 -4.31 11.31 13.53
N TYR A 71 -3.05 11.21 13.96
CA TYR A 71 -2.45 9.95 14.41
C TYR A 71 -3.24 9.37 15.59
N SER A 72 -3.56 10.20 16.59
CA SER A 72 -4.35 9.80 17.75
C SER A 72 -5.74 9.28 17.34
N LEU A 73 -6.43 9.98 16.44
CA LEU A 73 -7.74 9.55 15.92
C LEU A 73 -7.68 8.17 15.23
N LEU A 74 -6.62 7.91 14.47
CA LEU A 74 -6.42 6.63 13.79
C LEU A 74 -6.19 5.49 14.79
N ILE A 75 -5.32 5.71 15.80
CA ILE A 75 -5.04 4.69 16.83
C ILE A 75 -6.17 4.54 17.86
N LEU A 76 -7.17 5.43 17.87
CA LEU A 76 -8.42 5.23 18.59
C LEU A 76 -9.35 4.21 17.90
N GLY A 77 -9.09 3.89 16.63
CA GLY A 77 -9.87 2.91 15.87
C GLY A 77 -11.09 3.50 15.17
N ALA A 78 -10.95 4.71 14.62
CA ALA A 78 -12.00 5.36 13.84
C ALA A 78 -12.53 4.46 12.71
N LYS A 79 -13.85 4.54 12.44
CA LYS A 79 -14.53 3.78 11.39
C LYS A 79 -14.11 4.25 9.99
N ARG A 80 -14.40 3.43 8.96
CA ARG A 80 -13.86 3.58 7.59
C ARG A 80 -13.97 4.98 6.97
N PRO A 81 -15.11 5.70 7.00
CA PRO A 81 -15.19 7.04 6.41
C PRO A 81 -14.25 8.04 7.10
N VAL A 82 -14.27 8.05 8.45
CA VAL A 82 -13.42 8.92 9.28
C VAL A 82 -11.95 8.57 9.13
N ARG A 83 -11.60 7.28 9.19
CA ARG A 83 -10.21 6.81 9.04
C ARG A 83 -9.64 7.16 7.65
N HIS A 84 -10.47 7.12 6.62
CA HIS A 84 -10.10 7.51 5.26
C HIS A 84 -9.78 9.00 5.18
N LEU A 85 -10.71 9.86 5.64
CA LEU A 85 -10.50 11.31 5.65
C LEU A 85 -9.27 11.69 6.50
N ALA A 86 -9.07 11.05 7.66
CA ALA A 86 -7.90 11.30 8.50
C ALA A 86 -6.59 10.93 7.79
N SER A 87 -6.57 9.83 7.04
CA SER A 87 -5.41 9.42 6.23
C SER A 87 -5.13 10.40 5.09
N VAL A 88 -6.19 10.91 4.43
CA VAL A 88 -6.08 11.93 3.38
C VAL A 88 -5.56 13.25 3.96
N ALA A 89 -6.10 13.68 5.10
CA ALA A 89 -5.65 14.89 5.80
C ALA A 89 -4.18 14.79 6.22
N MET A 90 -3.75 13.63 6.74
CA MET A 90 -2.35 13.37 7.09
C MET A 90 -1.43 13.54 5.88
N ALA A 91 -1.78 12.95 4.73
CA ALA A 91 -0.95 13.10 3.53
C ALA A 91 -0.95 14.55 3.00
N ARG A 92 -2.10 15.23 3.05
CA ARG A 92 -2.24 16.60 2.53
C ARG A 92 -1.49 17.62 3.37
N ILE A 93 -1.53 17.50 4.70
CA ILE A 93 -0.82 18.44 5.58
C ILE A 93 0.69 18.31 5.45
N ILE A 94 1.22 17.09 5.35
CA ILE A 94 2.65 16.85 5.10
C ILE A 94 3.04 17.36 3.70
N SER A 95 2.14 17.27 2.71
CA SER A 95 2.42 17.72 1.34
C SER A 95 2.53 19.24 1.24
N LYS A 96 1.68 19.98 1.97
CA LYS A 96 1.66 21.45 1.95
C LYS A 96 2.61 22.10 2.96
N GLY A 97 2.88 21.42 4.07
CA GLY A 97 3.75 21.90 5.15
C GLY A 97 5.22 21.49 4.97
N ASP A 98 5.86 21.14 6.09
CA ASP A 98 7.18 20.55 6.14
C ASP A 98 7.11 19.08 5.75
N SER A 99 7.56 18.83 4.52
CA SER A 99 7.62 17.51 3.95
C SER A 99 8.61 16.57 4.66
N ILE A 100 9.54 17.05 5.50
CA ILE A 100 10.49 16.21 6.26
C ILE A 100 9.76 15.36 7.31
N SER A 101 8.60 15.81 7.81
CA SER A 101 7.85 15.09 8.84
C SER A 101 7.41 13.67 8.40
N ILE A 102 7.35 13.41 7.09
CA ILE A 102 7.03 12.09 6.52
C ILE A 102 7.86 10.96 7.11
N TYR A 103 9.16 11.17 7.35
CA TYR A 103 10.06 10.14 7.85
C TYR A 103 9.69 9.72 9.27
N SER A 104 9.43 10.70 10.14
CA SER A 104 8.98 10.46 11.50
C SER A 104 7.62 9.79 11.51
N ARG A 105 6.66 10.29 10.71
CA ARG A 105 5.29 9.79 10.74
C ARG A 105 5.15 8.37 10.18
N ALA A 106 5.83 8.07 9.08
CA ALA A 106 5.88 6.71 8.54
C ALA A 106 6.50 5.74 9.54
N SER A 107 7.61 6.12 10.18
CA SER A 107 8.28 5.30 11.20
C SER A 107 7.38 5.05 12.42
N SER A 108 6.66 6.06 12.92
CA SER A 108 5.71 5.88 14.03
C SER A 108 4.57 4.91 13.70
N LEU A 109 4.00 5.00 12.48
CA LEU A 109 2.95 4.08 12.03
C LEU A 109 3.49 2.65 11.86
N GLN A 110 4.69 2.49 11.30
CA GLN A 110 5.35 1.20 11.19
C GLN A 110 5.62 0.58 12.55
N GLY A 111 6.15 1.36 13.51
CA GLY A 111 6.36 0.92 14.89
C GLY A 111 5.06 0.42 15.54
N PHE A 112 3.99 1.22 15.46
CA PHE A 112 2.67 0.83 15.98
C PHE A 112 2.15 -0.48 15.36
N LEU A 113 2.29 -0.65 14.05
CA LEU A 113 1.84 -1.85 13.35
C LEU A 113 2.72 -3.07 13.64
N SER A 114 4.02 -2.87 13.87
CA SER A 114 4.97 -3.97 14.12
C SER A 114 4.81 -4.60 15.51
N ASP A 115 4.32 -3.82 16.49
CA ASP A 115 4.04 -4.24 17.87
C ASP A 115 2.71 -5.00 18.06
N GLY A 116 1.92 -5.18 16.99
CA GLY A 116 0.47 -5.49 16.94
C GLY A 116 -0.11 -6.67 17.74
N LYS A 117 0.63 -7.34 18.62
CA LYS A 117 0.13 -8.42 19.50
C LYS A 117 -0.96 -8.00 20.51
N ARG A 118 -1.34 -6.72 20.60
CA ARG A 118 -2.29 -6.21 21.62
C ARG A 118 -3.27 -5.13 21.13
N SER A 119 -3.36 -4.87 19.83
CA SER A 119 -4.16 -3.75 19.33
C SER A 119 -5.44 -4.21 18.65
N GLU A 120 -6.54 -3.53 18.98
CA GLU A 120 -7.85 -3.76 18.37
C GLU A 120 -7.79 -3.69 16.83
N PRO A 121 -8.46 -4.61 16.10
CA PRO A 121 -8.46 -4.67 14.64
C PRO A 121 -8.74 -3.32 13.94
N GLN A 122 -9.61 -2.48 14.51
CA GLN A 122 -9.93 -1.16 13.94
C GLN A 122 -8.75 -0.19 13.97
N ARG A 123 -7.91 -0.26 15.00
CA ARG A 123 -6.73 0.60 15.16
C ARG A 123 -5.66 0.20 14.16
N ILE A 124 -5.46 -1.10 13.99
CA ILE A 124 -4.57 -1.67 12.98
C ILE A 124 -5.00 -1.25 11.57
N ALA A 125 -6.29 -1.38 11.25
CA ALA A 125 -6.83 -0.95 9.95
C ALA A 125 -6.64 0.55 9.70
N GLY A 126 -6.84 1.40 10.73
CA GLY A 126 -6.57 2.84 10.63
C GLY A 126 -5.11 3.16 10.35
N ALA A 127 -4.20 2.57 11.12
CA ALA A 127 -2.76 2.80 10.96
C ALA A 127 -2.25 2.27 9.60
N ALA A 128 -2.68 1.08 9.17
CA ALA A 128 -2.32 0.50 7.88
C ALA A 128 -2.81 1.35 6.71
N GLN A 129 -4.06 1.82 6.76
CA GLN A 129 -4.61 2.70 5.72
C GLN A 129 -3.84 4.02 5.62
N CYS A 130 -3.51 4.63 6.76
CA CYS A 130 -2.75 5.87 6.79
C CYS A 130 -1.33 5.68 6.25
N LEU A 131 -0.64 4.62 6.66
CA LEU A 131 0.70 4.28 6.13
C LEU A 131 0.65 4.05 4.62
N GLY A 132 -0.35 3.33 4.12
CA GLY A 132 -0.59 3.17 2.68
C GLY A 132 -0.79 4.50 1.98
N LYS A 133 -1.61 5.39 2.56
CA LYS A 133 -1.84 6.74 1.99
C LYS A 133 -0.57 7.58 1.96
N LEU A 134 0.27 7.50 2.99
CA LEU A 134 1.58 8.17 3.00
C LEU A 134 2.51 7.63 1.91
N TYR A 135 2.54 6.32 1.71
CA TYR A 135 3.28 5.71 0.60
C TYR A 135 2.79 6.17 -0.76
N GLN A 136 1.47 6.27 -0.96
CA GLN A 136 0.89 6.73 -2.21
C GLN A 136 1.42 8.14 -2.60
N HIS A 137 1.57 9.02 -1.63
CA HIS A 137 2.00 10.41 -1.87
C HIS A 137 3.52 10.59 -1.83
N PHE A 138 4.23 9.85 -0.97
CA PHE A 138 5.64 10.10 -0.67
C PHE A 138 6.55 8.89 -0.86
N GLY A 139 6.07 7.80 -1.47
CA GLY A 139 6.77 6.52 -1.53
C GLY A 139 8.20 6.61 -2.09
N ARG A 140 8.45 7.49 -3.06
CA ARG A 140 9.79 7.78 -3.60
C ARG A 140 10.79 8.30 -2.55
N ARG A 141 10.32 8.89 -1.46
CA ARG A 141 11.13 9.44 -0.37
C ARG A 141 11.36 8.45 0.78
N ILE A 142 10.45 7.48 0.94
CA ILE A 142 10.46 6.50 2.04
C ILE A 142 10.64 5.06 1.55
N THR A 143 11.37 4.88 0.45
CA THR A 143 11.65 3.57 -0.18
C THR A 143 12.37 2.61 0.77
N SER A 144 13.21 3.12 1.68
CA SER A 144 13.93 2.34 2.67
C SER A 144 13.01 1.58 3.63
N GLY A 145 11.79 2.07 3.87
CA GLY A 145 10.81 1.43 4.73
C GLY A 145 9.99 0.32 4.06
N LEU A 146 10.14 0.09 2.74
CA LEU A 146 9.25 -0.83 2.02
C LEU A 146 9.37 -2.29 2.51
N LEU A 147 10.59 -2.74 2.85
CA LEU A 147 10.80 -4.09 3.35
C LEU A 147 10.08 -4.30 4.70
N GLU A 148 10.24 -3.38 5.64
CA GLU A 148 9.54 -3.41 6.93
C GLU A 148 8.02 -3.39 6.72
N THR A 149 7.52 -2.56 5.81
CA THR A 149 6.09 -2.48 5.46
C THR A 149 5.56 -3.81 4.91
N THR A 150 6.37 -4.53 4.14
CA THR A 150 6.04 -5.86 3.61
C THR A 150 6.00 -6.92 4.72
N ILE A 151 6.94 -6.86 5.66
CA ILE A 151 6.96 -7.72 6.86
C ILE A 151 5.71 -7.45 7.72
N ILE A 152 5.37 -6.18 7.93
CA ILE A 152 4.14 -5.76 8.61
C ILE A 152 2.92 -6.33 7.90
N ALA A 153 2.79 -6.16 6.58
CA ALA A 153 1.68 -6.73 5.82
C ALA A 153 1.58 -8.26 6.00
N THR A 154 2.71 -8.96 6.07
CA THR A 154 2.76 -10.40 6.36
C THR A 154 2.20 -10.76 7.73
N LYS A 155 2.47 -9.94 8.76
CA LYS A 155 1.86 -10.11 10.08
C LYS A 155 0.34 -9.88 10.02
N LEU A 156 -0.08 -8.80 9.35
CA LEU A 156 -1.50 -8.42 9.25
C LEU A 156 -2.35 -9.44 8.49
N MET A 157 -1.77 -10.14 7.50
CA MET A 157 -2.45 -11.22 6.78
C MET A 157 -2.83 -12.42 7.66
N LYS A 158 -2.34 -12.50 8.91
CA LYS A 158 -2.69 -13.55 9.88
C LYS A 158 -3.91 -13.21 10.75
N TYR A 159 -4.47 -12.01 10.64
CA TYR A 159 -5.67 -11.62 11.38
C TYR A 159 -6.91 -12.38 10.92
N HIS A 160 -7.85 -12.60 11.83
CA HIS A 160 -9.13 -13.26 11.52
C HIS A 160 -10.06 -12.35 10.72
N GLU A 161 -10.01 -11.05 11.01
CA GLU A 161 -10.84 -10.02 10.40
C GLU A 161 -10.41 -9.78 8.95
N GLU A 162 -11.33 -10.04 8.01
CA GLU A 162 -11.07 -9.84 6.58
C GLU A 162 -10.71 -8.40 6.22
N PHE A 163 -11.28 -7.40 6.91
CA PHE A 163 -10.99 -6.00 6.65
C PHE A 163 -9.55 -5.62 7.04
N VAL A 164 -8.96 -6.28 8.04
CA VAL A 164 -7.55 -6.06 8.41
C VAL A 164 -6.64 -6.64 7.33
N ARG A 165 -6.93 -7.86 6.86
CA ARG A 165 -6.20 -8.48 5.75
C ARG A 165 -6.34 -7.67 4.45
N GLN A 166 -7.53 -7.11 4.20
CA GLN A 166 -7.75 -6.21 3.06
C GLN A 166 -6.90 -4.94 3.17
N GLU A 167 -6.93 -4.23 4.30
CA GLU A 167 -6.14 -3.01 4.49
C GLU A 167 -4.62 -3.29 4.45
N ALA A 168 -4.17 -4.49 4.86
CA ALA A 168 -2.78 -4.90 4.71
C ALA A 168 -2.33 -4.94 3.24
N LEU A 169 -3.16 -5.51 2.36
CA LEU A 169 -2.86 -5.56 0.93
C LEU A 169 -3.04 -4.19 0.26
N LEU A 170 -4.04 -3.39 0.64
CA LEU A 170 -4.16 -2.02 0.12
C LEU A 170 -3.00 -1.12 0.55
N MET A 171 -2.50 -1.28 1.79
CA MET A 171 -1.28 -0.63 2.25
C MET A 171 -0.09 -1.04 1.39
N LEU A 172 0.10 -2.34 1.15
CA LEU A 172 1.17 -2.85 0.30
C LEU A 172 1.05 -2.36 -1.14
N GLN A 173 -0.15 -2.37 -1.72
CA GLN A 173 -0.40 -1.86 -3.08
C GLN A 173 0.11 -0.42 -3.21
N ASN A 174 -0.34 0.47 -2.32
CA ASN A 174 0.07 1.88 -2.33
C ASN A 174 1.58 2.04 -2.09
N ALA A 175 2.18 1.16 -1.27
CA ALA A 175 3.62 1.13 -1.03
C ALA A 175 4.42 0.74 -2.27
N LEU A 176 3.96 -0.28 -3.01
CA LEU A 176 4.57 -0.73 -4.26
C LEU A 176 4.49 0.37 -5.32
N GLU A 177 3.29 0.89 -5.58
CA GLU A 177 3.04 1.96 -6.56
C GLU A 177 3.84 3.23 -6.21
N GLY A 178 3.76 3.66 -4.96
CA GLY A 178 4.44 4.87 -4.49
C GLY A 178 5.97 4.78 -4.54
N CYS A 179 6.56 3.61 -4.28
CA CYS A 179 8.00 3.40 -4.42
C CYS A 179 8.44 3.28 -5.89
N GLY A 180 7.54 2.84 -6.77
CA GLY A 180 7.71 2.79 -8.23
C GLY A 180 8.99 2.09 -8.70
N GLY A 181 9.32 0.95 -8.10
CA GLY A 181 10.47 0.12 -8.46
C GLY A 181 11.83 0.54 -7.88
N SER A 182 11.90 1.63 -7.11
CA SER A 182 13.17 2.17 -6.63
C SER A 182 13.65 1.64 -5.27
N ALA A 183 12.87 0.79 -4.60
CA ALA A 183 13.27 0.20 -3.32
C ALA A 183 14.22 -1.00 -3.49
N ALA A 184 14.67 -1.59 -2.37
CA ALA A 184 15.50 -2.78 -2.41
C ALA A 184 14.78 -3.96 -3.06
N ALA A 185 15.48 -4.73 -3.91
CA ALA A 185 14.92 -5.89 -4.62
C ALA A 185 14.24 -6.90 -3.67
N SER A 186 14.86 -7.15 -2.51
CA SER A 186 14.33 -8.04 -1.47
C SER A 186 12.94 -7.65 -0.96
N ALA A 187 12.62 -6.35 -0.93
CA ALA A 187 11.29 -5.88 -0.54
C ALA A 187 10.21 -6.31 -1.54
N TYR A 188 10.53 -6.26 -2.84
CA TYR A 188 9.61 -6.66 -3.90
C TYR A 188 9.48 -8.18 -4.01
N THR A 189 10.58 -8.92 -3.86
CA THR A 189 10.56 -10.39 -3.82
C THR A 189 9.71 -10.88 -2.65
N GLU A 190 9.87 -10.28 -1.47
CA GLU A 190 9.09 -10.64 -0.29
C GLU A 190 7.60 -10.26 -0.44
N ALA A 191 7.31 -9.12 -1.08
CA ALA A 191 5.94 -8.69 -1.35
C ALA A 191 5.24 -9.67 -2.31
N PHE A 192 5.93 -10.08 -3.38
CA PHE A 192 5.40 -11.08 -4.30
C PHE A 192 5.14 -12.42 -3.60
N ARG A 193 6.07 -12.87 -2.76
CA ARG A 193 5.94 -14.10 -1.95
C ARG A 193 4.76 -14.03 -0.98
N LEU A 194 4.54 -12.89 -0.34
CA LEU A 194 3.36 -12.65 0.50
C LEU A 194 2.07 -12.81 -0.31
N ILE A 195 1.94 -12.10 -1.42
CA ILE A 195 0.70 -12.02 -2.21
C ILE A 195 0.30 -13.40 -2.71
N THR A 196 1.26 -14.13 -3.27
CA THR A 196 1.06 -15.49 -3.78
C THR A 196 0.73 -16.50 -2.69
N ARG A 197 1.34 -16.38 -1.51
CA ARG A 197 1.14 -17.30 -0.40
C ARG A 197 -0.16 -17.07 0.37
N PHE A 198 -0.56 -15.82 0.59
CA PHE A 198 -1.65 -15.47 1.50
C PHE A 198 -2.81 -14.73 0.83
N GLY A 199 -2.56 -13.96 -0.23
CA GLY A 199 -3.58 -13.09 -0.83
C GLY A 199 -4.51 -13.80 -1.82
N ILE A 200 -3.93 -14.55 -2.77
CA ILE A 200 -4.69 -15.15 -3.89
C ILE A 200 -5.71 -16.20 -3.39
N GLY A 201 -5.33 -16.99 -2.38
CA GLY A 201 -6.17 -18.05 -1.82
C GLY A 201 -7.02 -17.62 -0.62
N ASP A 202 -7.16 -16.32 -0.33
CA ASP A 202 -7.93 -15.87 0.84
C ASP A 202 -9.42 -16.23 0.70
N LYS A 203 -10.07 -16.55 1.82
CA LYS A 203 -11.50 -16.88 1.87
C LYS A 203 -12.36 -15.68 1.45
N ALA A 204 -11.95 -14.47 1.80
CA ALA A 204 -12.69 -13.24 1.54
C ALA A 204 -12.37 -12.72 0.13
N PHE A 205 -13.41 -12.55 -0.70
CA PHE A 205 -13.25 -12.06 -2.08
C PHE A 205 -12.62 -10.66 -2.13
N VAL A 206 -12.89 -9.80 -1.14
CA VAL A 206 -12.31 -8.45 -1.04
C VAL A 206 -10.79 -8.47 -0.85
N VAL A 207 -10.26 -9.50 -0.17
CA VAL A 207 -8.82 -9.70 0.04
C VAL A 207 -8.20 -10.24 -1.25
N ARG A 208 -8.88 -11.15 -1.95
CA ARG A 208 -8.44 -11.65 -3.27
C ARG A 208 -8.36 -10.54 -4.32
N ILE A 209 -9.33 -9.62 -4.36
CA ILE A 209 -9.29 -8.43 -5.23
C ILE A 209 -8.09 -7.55 -4.88
N ALA A 210 -7.84 -7.30 -3.59
CA ALA A 210 -6.67 -6.51 -3.17
C ALA A 210 -5.35 -7.20 -3.55
N ALA A 211 -5.27 -8.54 -3.48
CA ALA A 211 -4.12 -9.30 -3.93
C ALA A 211 -3.87 -9.13 -5.43
N ALA A 212 -4.92 -9.23 -6.26
CA ALA A 212 -4.83 -8.99 -7.70
C ALA A 212 -4.32 -7.57 -8.01
N ARG A 213 -4.81 -6.56 -7.28
CA ARG A 213 -4.33 -5.17 -7.41
C ARG A 213 -2.86 -5.01 -7.03
N CYS A 214 -2.36 -5.72 -6.01
CA CYS A 214 -0.93 -5.74 -5.71
C CYS A 214 -0.10 -6.35 -6.84
N LEU A 215 -0.56 -7.43 -7.49
CA LEU A 215 0.13 -8.02 -8.64
C LEU A 215 0.19 -7.05 -9.82
N LYS A 216 -0.94 -6.38 -10.10
CA LYS A 216 -1.01 -5.30 -11.09
C LYS A 216 -0.03 -4.17 -10.76
N ALA A 217 0.03 -3.74 -9.50
CA ALA A 217 0.99 -2.73 -9.04
C ALA A 217 2.43 -3.16 -9.31
N ILE A 218 2.83 -4.41 -8.99
CA ILE A 218 4.16 -4.95 -9.28
C ILE A 218 4.46 -4.87 -10.78
N ALA A 219 3.51 -5.25 -11.64
CA ALA A 219 3.68 -5.17 -13.08
C ALA A 219 3.86 -3.73 -13.57
N ASN A 220 3.04 -2.80 -13.08
CA ASN A 220 3.06 -1.40 -13.48
C ASN A 220 4.35 -0.67 -13.07
N ILE A 221 5.01 -1.12 -12.00
CA ILE A 221 6.30 -0.56 -11.57
C ILE A 221 7.51 -1.26 -12.20
N GLY A 222 7.28 -2.10 -13.21
CA GLY A 222 8.34 -2.76 -13.98
C GLY A 222 8.83 -4.10 -13.40
N GLY A 223 8.09 -4.72 -12.49
CA GLY A 223 8.38 -6.05 -11.95
C GLY A 223 9.73 -6.22 -11.24
N PRO A 224 10.19 -5.26 -10.40
CA PRO A 224 11.43 -5.42 -9.65
C PRO A 224 11.36 -6.70 -8.78
N GLY A 225 12.44 -7.47 -8.73
CA GLY A 225 12.47 -8.75 -8.00
C GLY A 225 11.86 -9.95 -8.75
N LEU A 226 11.25 -9.75 -9.93
CA LEU A 226 10.83 -10.85 -10.83
C LEU A 226 11.99 -11.36 -11.72
N GLY A 227 13.24 -11.05 -11.36
CA GLY A 227 14.44 -11.39 -12.13
C GLY A 227 14.86 -12.85 -12.00
N VAL A 228 15.55 -13.35 -13.02
CA VAL A 228 15.92 -14.78 -13.23
C VAL A 228 16.64 -15.44 -12.04
N ALA A 229 17.32 -14.68 -11.19
CA ALA A 229 18.31 -15.20 -10.24
C ALA A 229 17.82 -15.49 -8.81
N GLU A 230 16.60 -15.10 -8.42
CA GLU A 230 16.07 -15.36 -7.06
C GLU A 230 15.07 -16.53 -7.03
N PHE A 231 14.79 -17.14 -8.19
CA PHE A 231 13.93 -18.31 -8.30
C PHE A 231 14.64 -19.63 -7.94
N ASP A 232 15.97 -19.63 -7.85
CA ASP A 232 16.73 -20.83 -7.45
C ASP A 232 16.43 -21.25 -5.99
N SER A 233 16.08 -20.30 -5.12
CA SER A 233 15.68 -20.58 -3.73
C SER A 233 14.28 -21.21 -3.60
N LEU A 234 13.44 -21.06 -4.62
CA LEU A 234 12.18 -21.80 -4.78
C LEU A 234 12.37 -23.09 -5.60
N ALA A 235 13.57 -23.27 -6.20
CA ALA A 235 13.91 -24.37 -7.08
C ALA A 235 14.46 -25.62 -6.37
N THR A 236 14.51 -25.67 -5.04
CA THR A 236 14.79 -26.93 -4.33
C THR A 236 13.70 -27.99 -4.53
N TYR A 237 12.56 -27.64 -5.17
CA TYR A 237 11.54 -28.61 -5.60
C TYR A 237 11.42 -28.81 -7.11
N CYS A 238 12.11 -28.06 -7.98
CA CYS A 238 11.98 -28.22 -9.43
C CYS A 238 13.25 -27.75 -10.16
N VAL A 239 14.22 -28.65 -10.23
CA VAL A 239 15.51 -28.48 -10.89
C VAL A 239 15.31 -28.28 -12.41
N LYS A 240 15.80 -27.14 -12.95
CA LYS A 240 15.99 -26.78 -14.40
C LYS A 240 14.89 -26.04 -15.19
N ALA A 241 14.32 -24.94 -14.68
CA ALA A 241 13.60 -24.00 -15.57
C ALA A 241 13.64 -22.54 -15.08
N GLY A 242 14.67 -21.78 -15.49
CA GLY A 242 14.76 -20.33 -15.25
C GLY A 242 13.64 -19.56 -15.96
N VAL A 243 13.11 -18.51 -15.30
CA VAL A 243 12.01 -17.59 -15.72
C VAL A 243 10.65 -18.26 -15.97
N LEU A 244 10.65 -19.42 -16.61
CA LEU A 244 9.49 -20.16 -17.09
C LEU A 244 8.60 -20.69 -15.95
N LEU A 245 9.17 -21.04 -14.78
CA LEU A 245 8.40 -21.55 -13.64
C LEU A 245 7.57 -20.46 -12.95
N CYS A 246 8.04 -19.21 -12.93
CA CYS A 246 7.25 -18.11 -12.37
C CYS A 246 6.08 -17.75 -13.29
N TYR A 247 6.29 -17.80 -14.62
CA TYR A 247 5.21 -17.65 -15.60
C TYR A 247 4.21 -18.82 -15.56
N LEU A 248 4.66 -20.07 -15.41
CA LEU A 248 3.76 -21.23 -15.30
C LEU A 248 3.02 -21.29 -13.96
N LEU A 249 3.67 -20.93 -12.85
CA LEU A 249 2.97 -20.78 -11.56
C LEU A 249 2.01 -19.60 -11.62
N LEU A 250 2.41 -18.44 -12.16
CA LEU A 250 1.47 -17.35 -12.42
C LEU A 250 0.29 -17.85 -13.25
N VAL A 251 0.54 -18.47 -14.41
CA VAL A 251 -0.52 -18.93 -15.30
C VAL A 251 -1.43 -19.96 -14.60
N ALA A 252 -0.89 -20.91 -13.84
CA ALA A 252 -1.70 -21.86 -13.07
C ALA A 252 -2.51 -21.18 -11.93
N PHE A 253 -1.93 -20.19 -11.25
CA PHE A 253 -2.61 -19.41 -10.20
C PHE A 253 -3.66 -18.46 -10.77
N PHE A 254 -3.38 -17.83 -11.91
CA PHE A 254 -4.31 -16.96 -12.64
C PHE A 254 -5.44 -17.77 -13.26
N LEU A 255 -5.17 -18.96 -13.82
CA LEU A 255 -6.24 -19.86 -14.29
C LEU A 255 -7.18 -20.23 -13.14
N LYS A 256 -6.64 -20.59 -11.97
CA LYS A 256 -7.46 -20.87 -10.78
C LYS A 256 -8.22 -19.65 -10.26
N ALA A 257 -7.64 -18.45 -10.38
CA ALA A 257 -8.31 -17.20 -10.01
C ALA A 257 -9.34 -16.74 -11.05
N LEU A 258 -9.20 -17.13 -12.32
CA LEU A 258 -10.19 -16.95 -13.38
C LEU A 258 -11.35 -17.95 -13.25
N GLU A 259 -11.18 -19.00 -12.46
CA GLU A 259 -12.24 -19.92 -12.04
C GLU A 259 -12.93 -19.48 -10.74
N ASP A 260 -12.58 -18.31 -10.19
CA ASP A 260 -13.21 -17.80 -8.97
C ASP A 260 -14.71 -17.63 -9.16
N SER A 261 -15.52 -17.99 -8.16
CA SER A 261 -16.97 -17.88 -8.24
C SER A 261 -17.45 -16.43 -8.37
N VAL A 262 -16.65 -15.46 -7.89
CA VAL A 262 -17.00 -14.04 -7.86
C VAL A 262 -16.47 -13.33 -9.11
N THR A 263 -17.38 -12.74 -9.90
CA THR A 263 -17.03 -12.02 -11.15
C THR A 263 -16.01 -10.91 -10.95
N SER A 264 -16.18 -10.07 -9.91
CA SER A 264 -15.24 -8.98 -9.64
C SER A 264 -13.84 -9.44 -9.24
N VAL A 265 -13.70 -10.67 -8.71
CA VAL A 265 -12.39 -11.28 -8.48
C VAL A 265 -11.77 -11.66 -9.82
N ARG A 266 -12.52 -12.34 -10.69
CA ARG A 266 -12.06 -12.72 -12.03
C ARG A 266 -11.61 -11.48 -12.83
N ASP A 267 -12.39 -10.41 -12.82
CA ASP A 267 -12.06 -9.16 -13.53
C ASP A 267 -10.76 -8.54 -13.01
N ALA A 268 -10.58 -8.50 -11.68
CA ALA A 268 -9.36 -7.95 -11.08
C ALA A 268 -8.11 -8.79 -11.44
N PHE A 269 -8.23 -10.12 -11.45
CA PHE A 269 -7.14 -11.00 -11.87
C PHE A 269 -6.90 -10.95 -13.39
N ALA A 270 -7.94 -10.82 -14.21
CA ALA A 270 -7.78 -10.62 -15.66
C ALA A 270 -7.00 -9.33 -15.95
N GLU A 271 -7.32 -8.23 -15.25
CA GLU A 271 -6.61 -6.96 -15.39
C GLU A 271 -5.14 -7.09 -14.94
N ALA A 272 -4.88 -7.73 -13.80
CA ALA A 272 -3.52 -7.95 -13.33
C ALA A 272 -2.70 -8.82 -14.28
N LEU A 273 -3.30 -9.88 -14.84
CA LEU A 273 -2.68 -10.72 -15.85
C LEU A 273 -2.33 -9.91 -17.10
N GLY A 274 -3.25 -9.06 -17.58
CA GLY A 274 -3.01 -8.17 -18.71
C GLY A 274 -1.79 -7.28 -18.49
N SER A 275 -1.67 -6.65 -17.33
CA SER A 275 -0.49 -5.84 -16.98
C SER A 275 0.81 -6.66 -16.94
N LEU A 276 0.77 -7.89 -16.41
CA LEU A 276 1.94 -8.77 -16.32
C LEU A 276 2.39 -9.27 -17.69
N VAL A 277 1.45 -9.65 -18.57
CA VAL A 277 1.75 -10.03 -19.95
C VAL A 277 2.32 -8.84 -20.72
N ALA A 278 1.74 -7.64 -20.57
CA ALA A 278 2.26 -6.43 -21.18
C ALA A 278 3.71 -6.13 -20.76
N LEU A 279 4.03 -6.28 -19.46
CA LEU A 279 5.40 -6.16 -18.96
C LEU A 279 6.34 -7.25 -19.52
N GLY A 280 5.85 -8.48 -19.68
CA GLY A 280 6.60 -9.57 -20.29
C GLY A 280 6.89 -9.32 -21.78
N MET A 281 5.98 -8.67 -22.49
CA MET A 281 6.13 -8.33 -23.91
C MET A 281 7.01 -7.09 -24.14
N ASN A 282 7.31 -6.31 -23.10
CA ASN A 282 8.14 -5.11 -23.18
C ASN A 282 9.35 -5.20 -22.22
N PRO A 283 10.46 -5.84 -22.64
CA PRO A 283 11.66 -5.96 -21.82
C PRO A 283 12.24 -4.61 -21.35
N GLU A 284 12.11 -3.55 -22.15
CA GLU A 284 12.62 -2.22 -21.80
C GLU A 284 11.88 -1.57 -20.62
N ALA A 285 10.64 -1.98 -20.36
CA ALA A 285 9.84 -1.53 -19.22
C ALA A 285 10.19 -2.25 -17.90
N GLN A 286 11.05 -3.28 -17.94
CA GLN A 286 11.43 -4.04 -16.75
C GLN A 286 12.49 -3.31 -15.94
N VAL A 287 12.23 -3.11 -14.65
CA VAL A 287 13.19 -2.51 -13.72
C VAL A 287 14.23 -3.55 -13.33
N GLN A 288 15.47 -3.35 -13.76
CA GLN A 288 16.57 -4.23 -13.38
C GLN A 288 16.93 -4.09 -11.89
N PRO A 289 17.27 -5.19 -11.20
CA PRO A 289 17.96 -5.10 -9.93
C PRO A 289 19.28 -4.35 -10.15
N ARG A 290 19.52 -3.25 -9.44
CA ARG A 290 20.80 -2.54 -9.51
C ARG A 290 21.95 -3.54 -9.30
N GLY A 291 22.72 -3.80 -10.36
CA GLY A 291 23.94 -4.63 -10.31
C GLY A 291 23.94 -6.00 -11.01
N LYS A 292 22.99 -6.35 -11.88
CA LYS A 292 23.12 -7.57 -12.73
C LYS A 292 23.02 -7.25 -14.22
N GLY A 293 23.84 -7.95 -15.02
CA GLY A 293 24.15 -7.68 -16.44
C GLY A 293 22.98 -7.80 -17.43
N PRO A 294 23.29 -7.79 -18.75
CA PRO A 294 22.33 -7.45 -19.80
C PRO A 294 21.14 -8.44 -19.91
N PHE A 295 20.02 -7.91 -20.43
CA PHE A 295 18.78 -8.65 -20.67
C PHE A 295 19.00 -9.98 -21.43
N PRO A 296 18.25 -11.05 -21.12
CA PRO A 296 18.18 -12.20 -22.00
C PRO A 296 17.55 -11.81 -23.36
N PRO A 297 17.97 -12.45 -24.47
CA PRO A 297 17.58 -12.00 -25.81
C PRO A 297 16.07 -12.18 -26.09
N PRO A 298 15.43 -11.20 -26.75
CA PRO A 298 13.97 -11.11 -26.95
C PRO A 298 13.34 -12.34 -27.62
N LYS A 299 14.08 -13.00 -28.54
CA LYS A 299 13.62 -14.21 -29.25
C LYS A 299 13.31 -15.41 -28.35
N LYS A 300 13.93 -15.51 -27.16
CA LYS A 300 13.64 -16.60 -26.20
C LYS A 300 12.35 -16.37 -25.41
N LEU A 301 11.96 -15.11 -25.23
CA LEU A 301 10.77 -14.71 -24.46
C LEU A 301 9.49 -14.84 -25.30
N GLU A 302 9.57 -14.41 -26.56
CA GLU A 302 8.50 -14.55 -27.56
C GLU A 302 8.12 -16.01 -27.80
N GLY A 303 9.10 -16.91 -27.93
CA GLY A 303 8.87 -18.36 -28.06
C GLY A 303 8.26 -19.02 -26.81
N GLY A 304 8.47 -18.45 -25.62
CA GLY A 304 7.85 -18.90 -24.38
C GLY A 304 6.39 -18.45 -24.26
N LEU A 305 6.10 -17.19 -24.59
CA LEU A 305 4.75 -16.62 -24.60
C LEU A 305 3.85 -17.35 -25.60
N GLN A 306 4.33 -17.61 -26.82
CA GLN A 306 3.56 -18.30 -27.86
C GLN A 306 3.22 -19.75 -27.48
N ARG A 307 4.15 -20.46 -26.82
CA ARG A 307 3.93 -21.86 -26.40
C ARG A 307 3.00 -22.03 -25.20
N HIS A 308 2.93 -21.03 -24.32
CA HIS A 308 2.30 -21.21 -23.01
C HIS A 308 1.11 -20.28 -22.76
N LEU A 309 0.91 -19.23 -23.57
CA LEU A 309 -0.28 -18.36 -23.51
C LEU A 309 -1.18 -18.46 -24.74
N ALA A 310 -0.67 -18.73 -25.95
CA ALA A 310 -1.54 -18.87 -27.12
C ALA A 310 -2.08 -20.29 -27.25
N LEU A 311 -1.20 -21.29 -27.14
CA LEU A 311 -1.52 -22.71 -27.36
C LEU A 311 -2.63 -23.28 -26.45
N PRO A 312 -2.69 -22.99 -25.13
CA PRO A 312 -3.77 -23.46 -24.27
C PRO A 312 -5.14 -22.86 -24.63
N PHE A 313 -5.19 -21.60 -25.06
CA PHE A 313 -6.44 -20.92 -25.42
C PHE A 313 -6.94 -21.33 -26.81
N THR A 314 -6.04 -21.66 -27.75
CA THR A 314 -6.43 -22.24 -29.05
C THR A 314 -6.88 -23.70 -28.95
N LYS A 315 -6.42 -24.46 -27.94
CA LYS A 315 -6.83 -25.86 -27.74
C LYS A 315 -8.15 -26.01 -26.96
N GLY A 316 -8.61 -24.96 -26.28
CA GLY A 316 -9.88 -24.95 -25.56
C GLY A 316 -11.14 -24.75 -26.43
N GLN A 317 -11.01 -24.55 -27.75
CA GLN A 317 -12.15 -24.31 -28.66
C GLN A 317 -12.55 -25.49 -29.55
N PHE A 318 -11.98 -26.69 -29.38
CA PHE A 318 -12.39 -27.87 -30.15
C PHE A 318 -12.45 -29.12 -29.29
N SER A 319 -13.42 -29.17 -28.37
CA SER A 319 -13.87 -30.44 -27.78
C SER A 319 -15.30 -30.32 -27.27
N HIS A 320 -16.22 -30.05 -28.19
CA HIS A 320 -17.58 -30.55 -28.12
C HIS A 320 -17.90 -31.22 -29.46
N GLY A 321 -17.78 -32.54 -29.45
CA GLY A 321 -18.29 -33.49 -30.43
C GLY A 321 -18.71 -34.72 -29.65
#